data_AF-A0A517Y928-F1
#
_entry.id   AF-A0A517Y928-F1
#
_cell.length_a   1.000
_cell.length_b   1.000
_cell.length_c   1.000
_cell.angle_alpha   90.00
_cell.angle_beta   90.00
_cell.angle_gamma   90.00
#
_symmetry.space_group_name_H-M   'P 1'
#
loop_
_entity.id
_entity.type
_entity.pdbx_description
1 polymer ?
#
loop_
_entity_poly.entity_id
_entity_poly.type
_entity_poly.pdbx_seq_one_letter_code
_entity_poly.pdbx_strand_id
1 'polypeptide(L)'
;MELLIELGGRARCIYGETINLAQLGTLTICRGSHVEPDERGQWVCDLSPVSGPTLGPFVSRSEALTAEVAWLSQHWLLPTA
;
A
#
# COMPACT_ATOMS: atom_id res chain seq x y z
N MET A 1 -10.38 3.73 -3.73
CA MET A 1 -9.70 2.44 -3.99
C MET A 1 -9.49 2.32 -5.49
N GLU A 2 -8.32 1.85 -5.90
CA GLU A 2 -7.99 1.54 -7.29
C GLU A 2 -7.76 0.02 -7.42
N LEU A 3 -8.23 -0.58 -8.51
CA LEU A 3 -8.10 -2.01 -8.79
C LEU A 3 -7.46 -2.19 -10.17
N LEU A 4 -6.29 -2.81 -10.22
CA LEU A 4 -5.59 -3.14 -11.44
C LEU A 4 -5.89 -4.60 -11.81
N ILE A 5 -6.34 -4.84 -13.04
CA ILE A 5 -6.56 -6.19 -13.58
C ILE A 5 -5.58 -6.42 -14.72
N GLU A 6 -4.71 -7.41 -14.57
CA GLU A 6 -3.70 -7.80 -15.56
C GLU A 6 -4.30 -8.73 -16.62
N LEU A 7 -3.66 -8.83 -17.80
CA LEU A 7 -4.14 -9.67 -18.92
C LEU A 7 -4.35 -11.15 -18.53
N GLY A 8 -3.60 -11.66 -17.55
CA GLY A 8 -3.75 -13.01 -17.01
C GLY A 8 -4.90 -13.19 -16.01
N GLY A 9 -5.75 -12.17 -15.80
CA GLY A 9 -6.86 -12.22 -14.85
C GLY A 9 -6.45 -12.02 -13.38
N ARG A 10 -5.16 -11.76 -13.11
CA ARG A 10 -4.70 -11.39 -11.77
C ARG A 10 -5.14 -9.96 -11.46
N ALA A 11 -5.80 -9.77 -10.33
CA ALA A 11 -6.14 -8.46 -9.81
C ALA A 11 -5.21 -8.07 -8.64
N ARG A 12 -4.81 -6.80 -8.58
CA ARG A 12 -4.08 -6.20 -7.46
C ARG A 12 -4.76 -4.91 -7.03
N CYS A 13 -4.73 -4.61 -5.74
CA CYS A 13 -5.22 -3.34 -5.19
C CYS A 13 -4.55 -3.04 -3.85
N ILE A 14 -4.66 -1.77 -3.44
CA ILE A 14 -4.49 -1.37 -2.05
C ILE A 14 -5.85 -1.59 -1.37
N TYR A 15 -5.88 -2.40 -0.30
CA TYR A 15 -7.13 -2.74 0.37
C TYR A 15 -7.78 -1.49 1.01
N GLY A 16 -9.07 -1.30 0.77
CA GLY A 16 -9.82 -0.14 1.27
C GLY A 16 -11.31 -0.41 1.49
N GLU A 17 -11.68 -1.66 1.76
CA GLU A 17 -13.02 -2.09 2.20
C GLU A 17 -14.22 -1.73 1.28
N THR A 18 -13.97 -1.15 0.10
CA THR A 18 -15.02 -0.67 -0.80
C THR A 18 -15.81 -1.82 -1.45
N ILE A 19 -15.19 -2.99 -1.61
CA ILE A 19 -15.81 -4.19 -2.19
C ILE A 19 -15.39 -5.43 -1.40
N ASN A 20 -16.24 -6.46 -1.40
CA ASN A 20 -15.89 -7.78 -0.88
C ASN A 20 -14.99 -8.52 -1.88
N LEU A 21 -13.67 -8.41 -1.70
CA LEU A 21 -12.68 -8.99 -2.61
C LEU A 21 -12.79 -10.52 -2.75
N ALA A 22 -13.33 -11.22 -1.75
CA ALA A 22 -13.52 -12.68 -1.83
C ALA A 22 -14.54 -13.09 -2.92
N GLN A 23 -15.35 -12.16 -3.40
CA GLN A 23 -16.25 -12.40 -4.54
C GLN A 23 -15.54 -12.34 -5.89
N LEU A 24 -14.31 -11.79 -5.96
CA LEU A 24 -13.53 -11.67 -7.19
C LEU A 24 -12.64 -12.90 -7.46
N GLY A 25 -12.33 -13.69 -6.43
CA GLY A 25 -11.49 -14.88 -6.56
C GLY A 25 -10.71 -15.21 -5.29
N THR A 26 -9.68 -16.04 -5.43
CA THR A 26 -8.78 -16.43 -4.33
C THR A 26 -7.92 -15.25 -3.88
N LEU A 27 -7.91 -14.98 -2.58
CA LEU A 27 -7.16 -13.87 -2.00
C LEU A 27 -5.74 -14.26 -1.63
N THR A 28 -4.80 -13.38 -1.95
CA THR A 28 -3.46 -13.35 -1.34
C THR A 28 -3.29 -11.99 -0.69
N ILE A 29 -2.99 -11.96 0.61
CA ILE A 29 -2.89 -10.73 1.40
C ILE A 29 -1.46 -10.58 1.89
N CYS A 30 -0.88 -9.40 1.70
CA CYS A 30 0.45 -9.04 2.18
C CYS A 30 0.43 -7.61 2.75
N ARG A 31 1.45 -7.28 3.55
CA ARG A 31 1.67 -5.92 4.05
C ARG A 31 2.23 -5.06 2.92
N GLY A 32 1.67 -3.87 2.73
CA GLY A 32 2.22 -2.86 1.81
C GLY A 32 3.37 -2.05 2.43
N SER A 33 3.29 -1.78 3.73
CA SER A 33 4.31 -1.08 4.50
C SER A 33 4.26 -1.41 6.00
N HIS A 34 5.20 -0.82 6.74
CA HIS A 34 5.16 -0.65 8.19
C HIS A 34 5.06 0.85 8.52
N VAL A 35 3.96 1.28 9.14
CA VAL A 35 3.76 2.67 9.58
C VAL A 35 3.83 2.74 11.11
N GLU A 36 4.97 3.22 11.61
CA GLU A 36 5.31 3.18 13.04
C GLU A 36 5.90 4.54 13.49
N PRO A 37 5.77 4.91 14.78
CA PRO A 37 6.45 6.07 15.32
C PRO A 37 7.96 5.81 15.50
N ASP A 38 8.77 6.85 15.33
CA ASP A 38 10.19 6.85 15.64
C ASP A 38 10.47 7.25 17.11
N GLU A 39 11.75 7.22 17.50
CA GLU A 39 12.19 7.57 18.86
C GLU A 39 11.87 9.02 19.27
N ARG A 40 11.54 9.89 18.31
CA ARG A 40 11.17 11.30 18.52
C ARG A 40 9.66 11.51 18.51
N GLY A 41 8.87 10.45 18.35
CA GLY A 41 7.42 10.49 18.26
C GLY A 41 6.89 10.97 16.91
N GLN A 42 7.74 11.05 15.89
CA GLN A 42 7.33 11.30 14.50
C GLN A 42 6.97 9.98 13.82
N TRP A 43 6.23 10.00 12.72
CA TRP A 43 5.77 8.80 12.04
C TRP A 43 6.59 8.50 10.79
N VAL A 44 6.95 7.24 10.60
CA VAL A 44 7.72 6.77 9.44
C VAL A 44 6.92 5.67 8.74
N CYS A 45 6.96 5.67 7.41
CA CYS A 45 6.35 4.63 6.58
C CYS A 45 7.45 3.86 5.84
N ASP A 46 7.74 2.64 6.28
CA ASP A 46 8.71 1.74 5.63
C ASP A 46 8.01 0.84 4.60
N LEU A 47 8.29 1.05 3.31
CA LEU A 47 7.72 0.28 2.19
C LEU A 47 8.58 -0.92 1.79
N SER A 48 9.54 -1.35 2.63
CA SER A 48 10.37 -2.52 2.38
C SER A 48 9.63 -3.83 2.04
N PRO A 49 8.38 -4.12 2.52
CA PRO A 49 7.63 -5.30 2.10
C PRO A 49 7.34 -5.39 0.60
N VAL A 50 7.32 -4.25 -0.09
CA VAL A 50 7.12 -4.15 -1.54
C VAL A 50 8.38 -3.65 -2.27
N SER A 51 9.55 -3.77 -1.62
CA SER A 51 10.84 -3.26 -2.13
C SER A 51 10.84 -1.73 -2.38
N GLY A 52 10.03 -0.99 -1.62
CA GLY A 52 9.97 0.47 -1.66
C GLY A 52 10.90 1.16 -0.65
N PRO A 53 10.95 2.50 -0.66
CA PRO A 53 11.76 3.29 0.25
C PRO A 53 11.09 3.49 1.62
N THR A 54 11.82 4.08 2.54
CA THR A 54 11.25 4.64 3.78
C THR A 54 10.85 6.10 3.55
N LEU A 55 9.59 6.45 3.87
CA LEU A 55 9.04 7.81 3.75
C LEU A 55 8.91 8.46 5.13
N GLY A 56 9.13 9.78 5.19
CA GLY A 56 9.00 10.59 6.40
C GLY A 56 10.33 11.23 6.84
N PRO A 57 10.45 11.67 8.11
CA PRO A 57 9.43 11.55 9.16
C PRO A 57 8.23 12.50 8.95
N PHE A 58 7.05 12.07 9.38
CA PHE A 58 5.78 12.79 9.33
C PHE A 58 5.32 13.21 10.74
N VAL A 59 4.49 14.24 10.83
CA VAL A 59 4.01 14.73 12.14
C VAL A 59 2.94 13.81 12.73
N SER A 60 2.16 13.13 11.88
CA SER A 60 1.05 12.29 12.32
C SER A 60 0.98 10.96 11.56
N ARG A 61 0.36 9.96 12.19
CA ARG A 61 0.07 8.67 11.56
C ARG A 61 -0.72 8.81 10.27
N SER A 62 -1.72 9.69 10.27
CA SER A 62 -2.61 9.90 9.13
C SER A 62 -1.86 10.45 7.92
N GLU A 63 -0.86 11.31 8.14
CA GLU A 63 0.01 11.84 7.08
C GLU A 63 0.89 10.72 6.50
N ALA A 64 1.48 9.88 7.36
CA ALA A 64 2.27 8.73 6.93
C ALA A 64 1.44 7.72 6.11
N LEU A 65 0.21 7.41 6.53
CA LEU A 65 -0.72 6.55 5.77
C LEU A 65 -1.14 7.17 4.44
N THR A 66 -1.34 8.50 4.40
CA THR A 66 -1.65 9.18 3.14
C THR A 66 -0.48 9.08 2.16
N ALA A 67 0.75 9.26 2.65
CA ALA A 67 1.97 9.10 1.86
C ALA A 67 2.19 7.64 1.41
N GLU A 68 1.92 6.66 2.27
CA GLU A 68 1.93 5.24 1.95
C GLU A 68 1.04 4.94 0.74
N VAL A 69 -0.24 5.30 0.83
CA VAL A 69 -1.23 5.03 -0.23
C VAL A 69 -0.83 5.74 -1.53
N ALA A 70 -0.39 7.00 -1.45
CA ALA A 70 0.05 7.74 -2.61
C ALA A 70 1.25 7.07 -3.31
N TRP A 71 2.25 6.62 -2.54
CA TRP A 71 3.41 5.95 -3.12
C TRP A 71 3.04 4.60 -3.74
N LEU A 72 2.24 3.78 -3.05
CA LEU A 72 1.80 2.47 -3.55
C LEU A 72 1.00 2.62 -4.85
N SER A 73 0.08 3.60 -4.94
CA SER A 73 -0.67 3.86 -6.17
C SER A 73 0.25 4.26 -7.34
N GLN A 74 1.29 5.05 -7.07
CA GLN A 74 2.17 5.59 -8.11
C GLN A 74 3.29 4.64 -8.55
N HIS A 75 3.73 3.71 -7.70
CA HIS A 75 4.94 2.91 -7.95
C HIS A 75 4.70 1.40 -7.90
N TRP A 76 3.74 0.93 -7.11
CA TRP A 76 3.49 -0.50 -6.93
C TRP A 76 2.26 -0.98 -7.72
N LEU A 77 1.19 -0.19 -7.75
CA LEU A 77 -0.08 -0.51 -8.42
C LEU A 77 -0.06 -0.14 -9.91
N LEU A 78 1.02 -0.52 -10.60
CA LEU A 78 1.17 -0.31 -12.03
C LEU A 78 1.11 -1.64 -12.78
N PRO A 79 0.68 -1.65 -14.06
CA PRO A 79 0.78 -2.84 -14.91
C PRO A 79 2.22 -3.38 -14.93
N THR A 80 2.36 -4.70 -14.74
CA THR A 80 3.65 -5.36 -14.99
C THR A 80 3.92 -5.30 -16.49
N ALA A 81 5.13 -4.88 -16.87
CA ALA A 81 5.58 -4.87 -18.27
C ALA A 81 5.76 -6.29 -18.84
#